data_AF-A0A6M3LQV6-F1
#
_entry.id   AF-A0A6M3LQV6-F1
#
_cell.length_a   1.000
_cell.length_b   1.000
_cell.length_c   1.000
_cell.angle_alpha   90.00
_cell.angle_beta   90.00
_cell.angle_gamma   90.00
#
_symmetry.space_group_name_H-M   'P 1'
#
loop_
_entity.id
_entity.type
_entity.pdbx_description
1 polymer ?
#
loop_
_entity_poly.entity_id
_entity_poly.type
_entity_poly.pdbx_seq_one_letter_code
_entity_poly.pdbx_strand_id
1 'polypeptide(L)'
;MALLEAPIELLDLADGESVELSVQRVLKGEVRIETRLEPEGKVVPTWRVWVPPGDKPLGAPYWDITSRTLQARLEPVLEQLVASGRRIKITKYGVAPTARHQVDFL
;
A
#
# COMPACT_ATOMS: atom_id res chain seq x y z
N MET A 1 1.04 13.69 10.68
CA MET A 1 1.73 12.43 11.01
C MET A 1 3.22 12.64 10.77
N ALA A 2 4.10 11.65 11.03
CA ALA A 2 5.53 11.82 10.72
C ALA A 2 5.83 11.45 9.24
N LEU A 3 6.83 12.11 8.64
CA LEU A 3 7.32 11.74 7.31
C LEU A 3 8.00 10.37 7.38
N LEU A 4 7.64 9.48 6.46
CA LEU A 4 8.27 8.16 6.35
C LEU A 4 9.67 8.30 5.75
N GLU A 5 10.62 7.59 6.35
CA GLU A 5 12.00 7.54 5.87
C GLU A 5 12.11 6.77 4.56
N ALA A 6 13.04 7.20 3.70
CA ALA A 6 13.40 6.50 2.48
C ALA A 6 14.08 5.14 2.78
N PRO A 7 14.03 4.16 1.85
CA PRO A 7 13.37 4.23 0.55
C PRO A 7 11.83 4.26 0.66
N ILE A 8 11.18 4.76 -0.38
CA ILE A 8 9.72 4.67 -0.52
C ILE A 8 9.43 3.59 -1.56
N GLU A 9 8.60 2.62 -1.20
CA GLU A 9 8.25 1.47 -2.05
C GLU A 9 6.76 1.53 -2.36
N LEU A 10 6.35 2.43 -3.26
CA LEU A 10 4.93 2.62 -3.57
C LEU A 10 4.30 1.32 -4.08
N LEU A 11 3.12 0.99 -3.57
CA LEU A 11 2.30 -0.07 -4.17
C LEU A 11 1.67 0.44 -5.47
N ASP A 12 2.43 0.39 -6.55
CA ASP A 12 1.99 0.83 -7.88
C ASP A 12 1.72 -0.36 -8.80
N LEU A 13 0.48 -0.86 -8.70
CA LEU A 13 -0.02 -1.91 -9.58
C LEU A 13 -0.47 -1.31 -10.92
N ALA A 14 -0.35 -2.05 -12.02
CA ALA A 14 -1.01 -1.76 -13.29
C ALA A 14 -2.52 -2.07 -13.22
N ASP A 15 -3.28 -1.65 -14.24
CA ASP A 15 -4.69 -2.01 -14.36
C ASP A 15 -4.84 -3.53 -14.54
N GLY A 16 -5.69 -4.16 -13.71
CA GLY A 16 -5.88 -5.60 -13.62
C GLY A 16 -4.79 -6.36 -12.86
N GLU A 17 -3.71 -5.69 -12.47
CA GLU A 17 -2.62 -6.34 -11.73
C GLU A 17 -3.03 -6.59 -10.28
N SER A 18 -2.51 -7.69 -9.74
CA SER A 18 -2.73 -8.11 -8.36
C SER A 18 -1.42 -8.35 -7.63
N VAL A 19 -1.42 -8.11 -6.32
CA VAL A 19 -0.38 -8.59 -5.40
C VAL A 19 -1.02 -9.43 -4.30
N GLU A 20 -0.35 -10.50 -3.90
CA GLU A 20 -0.72 -11.30 -2.74
C GLU A 20 0.30 -11.08 -1.63
N LEU A 21 -0.16 -10.76 -0.42
CA LEU A 21 0.71 -10.50 0.71
C LEU A 21 0.06 -10.82 2.05
N SER A 22 0.89 -11.15 3.03
CA SER A 22 0.55 -11.16 4.45
C SER A 22 1.05 -9.89 5.12
N VAL A 23 0.22 -9.27 5.96
CA VAL A 23 0.59 -8.06 6.70
C VAL A 23 1.23 -8.44 8.03
N GLN A 24 2.48 -8.01 8.27
CA GLN A 24 3.18 -8.24 9.55
C GLN A 24 3.08 -7.06 10.51
N ARG A 25 3.13 -5.84 9.97
CA ARG A 25 3.11 -4.60 10.74
C ARG A 25 2.67 -3.46 9.84
N VAL A 26 2.10 -2.42 10.43
CA VAL A 26 1.75 -1.19 9.71
C VAL A 26 2.22 0.04 10.46
N LEU A 27 2.62 1.06 9.72
CA LEU A 27 2.96 2.39 10.21
C LEU A 27 2.22 3.42 9.37
N LYS A 28 1.47 4.30 10.05
CA LYS A 28 0.81 5.44 9.42
C LYS A 28 1.81 6.60 9.39
N GLY A 29 2.07 7.14 8.21
CA GLY A 29 2.95 8.29 8.03
C GLY A 29 2.59 9.08 6.79
N GLU A 30 3.48 9.97 6.40
CA GLU A 30 3.32 10.81 5.22
C GLU A 30 4.50 10.59 4.27
N VAL A 31 4.25 10.74 2.97
CA VAL A 31 5.30 10.65 1.94
C VAL A 31 5.14 11.82 1.00
N ARG A 32 6.27 12.40 0.58
CA ARG A 32 6.31 13.34 -0.54
C ARG A 32 6.34 12.55 -1.85
N ILE A 33 5.33 12.72 -2.69
CA ILE A 33 5.25 12.13 -4.02
C ILE A 33 5.23 13.23 -5.08
N GLU A 34 5.86 12.97 -6.20
CA GLU A 34 5.77 13.81 -7.40
C GLU A 34 4.81 13.16 -8.38
N THR A 35 3.95 13.96 -9.00
CA THR A 35 3.02 13.46 -10.01
C THR A 35 3.09 14.34 -11.25
N ARG A 36 2.60 13.84 -12.40
CA ARG A 36 2.57 14.63 -13.63
C ARG A 36 1.83 15.96 -13.49
N LEU A 37 0.81 16.02 -12.64
CA LEU A 37 -0.02 17.22 -12.42
C LEU A 37 0.57 18.16 -11.36
N GLU A 38 1.46 17.65 -10.50
CA GLU A 38 2.10 18.36 -9.39
C GLU A 38 3.59 17.98 -9.37
N PRO A 39 4.39 18.49 -10.34
CA PRO A 39 5.80 18.16 -10.47
C PRO A 39 6.65 18.69 -9.32
N GLU A 40 6.22 19.74 -8.61
CA GLU A 40 6.83 20.22 -7.38
C GLU A 40 6.67 19.25 -6.20
N GLY A 41 5.78 18.27 -6.36
CA GLY A 41 5.45 17.24 -5.40
C GLY A 41 4.49 17.70 -4.31
N LYS A 42 3.74 16.73 -3.77
CA LYS A 42 2.81 16.92 -2.65
C LYS A 42 3.05 15.89 -1.56
N VAL A 43 2.68 16.25 -0.34
CA VAL A 43 2.69 15.32 0.79
C VAL A 43 1.35 14.60 0.86
N VAL A 44 1.39 13.27 0.91
CA VAL A 44 0.19 12.42 0.97
C VAL A 44 0.21 11.47 2.17
N PRO A 45 -0.95 11.21 2.80
CA PRO A 45 -1.09 10.15 3.79
C PRO A 45 -0.72 8.79 3.20
N THR A 46 0.12 8.05 3.91
CA THR A 46 0.69 6.78 3.44
C THR A 46 0.70 5.76 4.57
N TRP A 47 0.40 4.51 4.23
CA TRP A 47 0.57 3.38 5.14
C TRP A 47 1.73 2.53 4.66
N ARG A 48 2.76 2.41 5.50
CA ARG A 48 3.84 1.44 5.28
C ARG A 48 3.41 0.10 5.85
N VAL A 49 3.27 -0.89 4.99
CA VAL A 49 2.80 -2.23 5.30
C VAL A 49 3.98 -3.20 5.15
N TRP A 50 4.50 -3.70 6.26
CA TRP A 50 5.58 -4.69 6.24
C TRP A 50 5.04 -6.07 5.88
N VAL A 51 5.79 -6.77 5.05
CA VAL A 51 5.43 -8.08 4.51
C VAL A 51 6.60 -9.07 4.66
N PRO A 52 6.33 -10.38 4.73
CA PRO A 52 7.38 -11.39 4.71
C PRO A 52 8.24 -11.31 3.43
N PRO A 53 9.53 -11.70 3.49
CA PRO A 53 10.39 -11.76 2.31
C PRO A 53 9.84 -12.64 1.18
N GLY A 54 9.04 -13.66 1.51
CA GLY A 54 8.38 -14.51 0.51
C GLY A 54 7.34 -13.78 -0.35
N ASP A 55 6.75 -12.70 0.16
CA ASP A 55 5.74 -11.90 -0.57
C ASP A 55 6.36 -10.75 -1.36
N LYS A 56 7.55 -10.28 -0.93
CA LYS A 56 8.35 -9.28 -1.63
C LYS A 56 9.83 -9.67 -1.54
N PRO A 57 10.34 -10.49 -2.48
CA PRO A 57 11.70 -11.01 -2.42
C PRO A 57 12.78 -9.96 -2.76
N LEU A 58 12.40 -8.84 -3.38
CA LEU A 58 13.30 -7.78 -3.82
C LEU A 58 12.83 -6.41 -3.30
N GLY A 59 13.78 -5.55 -2.94
CA GLY A 59 13.53 -4.20 -2.42
C GLY A 59 13.36 -4.16 -0.90
N ALA A 60 12.81 -3.08 -0.38
CA ALA A 60 12.54 -2.98 1.06
C ALA A 60 11.40 -3.93 1.48
N PRO A 61 11.37 -4.45 2.71
CA PRO A 61 10.40 -5.48 3.14
C PRO A 61 9.02 -4.88 3.49
N TYR A 62 8.57 -3.91 2.71
CA TYR A 62 7.29 -3.23 2.88
C TYR A 62 6.76 -2.66 1.56
N TRP A 63 5.47 -2.36 1.58
CA TRP A 63 4.79 -1.55 0.58
C TRP A 63 4.26 -0.26 1.21
N ASP A 64 4.41 0.86 0.50
CA ASP A 64 3.89 2.17 0.86
C ASP A 64 2.59 2.43 0.08
N ILE A 65 1.45 2.31 0.76
CA ILE A 65 0.13 2.48 0.18
C ILE A 65 -0.30 3.94 0.31
N THR A 66 -0.38 4.65 -0.80
CA THR A 66 -0.85 6.06 -0.88
C THR A 66 -2.32 6.18 -1.29
N SER A 67 -2.91 5.10 -1.80
CA SER A 67 -4.31 5.05 -2.23
C SER A 67 -5.26 5.16 -1.04
N ARG A 68 -5.93 6.31 -0.89
CA ARG A 68 -6.91 6.55 0.18
C ARG A 68 -8.06 5.54 0.18
N THR A 69 -8.50 5.10 -0.99
CA THR A 69 -9.60 4.12 -1.11
C THR A 69 -9.17 2.74 -0.62
N LEU A 70 -7.92 2.35 -0.86
CA LEU A 70 -7.37 1.11 -0.34
C LEU A 70 -7.13 1.19 1.17
N GLN A 71 -6.56 2.30 1.66
CA GLN A 71 -6.39 2.54 3.09
C GLN A 71 -7.73 2.41 3.84
N ALA A 72 -8.79 3.07 3.36
CA ALA A 72 -10.12 3.00 3.97
C ALA A 72 -10.72 1.58 3.99
N ARG A 73 -10.41 0.75 2.98
CA ARG A 73 -10.86 -0.66 2.93
C ARG A 73 -10.09 -1.56 3.90
N LEU A 74 -8.80 -1.30 4.09
CA LEU A 74 -7.95 -2.09 4.97
C LEU A 74 -8.07 -1.68 6.44
N GLU A 75 -8.42 -0.43 6.74
CA GLU A 75 -8.54 0.09 8.11
C GLU A 75 -9.33 -0.80 9.07
N PRO A 76 -10.56 -1.24 8.75
CA PRO A 76 -11.35 -2.02 9.70
C PRO A 76 -10.80 -3.41 9.99
N VAL A 77 -9.88 -3.93 9.15
CA VAL A 77 -9.39 -5.31 9.23
C VAL A 77 -7.88 -5.39 9.50
N LEU A 78 -7.20 -4.25 9.62
CA LEU A 78 -5.75 -4.18 9.69
C LEU A 78 -5.16 -4.93 10.89
N GLU A 79 -5.74 -4.72 12.07
CA GLU A 79 -5.31 -5.38 13.30
C GLU A 79 -5.50 -6.90 13.22
N GLN A 80 -6.61 -7.34 12.62
CA GLN A 80 -6.87 -8.75 12.40
C GLN A 80 -5.88 -9.37 11.39
N LEU A 81 -5.56 -8.66 10.31
CA LEU A 81 -4.58 -9.11 9.32
C LEU A 81 -3.18 -9.26 9.95
N VAL A 82 -2.76 -8.29 10.76
CA VAL A 82 -1.50 -8.34 11.52
C VAL A 82 -1.49 -9.52 12.49
N ALA A 83 -2.55 -9.70 13.28
CA ALA A 83 -2.60 -10.73 14.31
C ALA A 83 -2.69 -12.15 13.73
N SER A 84 -3.40 -12.33 12.61
CA SER A 84 -3.60 -13.63 11.98
C SER A 84 -2.49 -14.02 10.99
N GLY A 85 -1.76 -13.04 10.45
CA GLY A 85 -0.87 -13.26 9.31
C GLY A 85 -1.62 -13.69 8.04
N ARG A 86 -2.94 -13.54 8.00
CA ARG A 86 -3.78 -13.97 6.86
C ARG A 86 -3.34 -13.28 5.58
N ARG A 87 -3.21 -14.05 4.51
CA ARG A 87 -2.90 -13.52 3.18
C ARG A 87 -4.11 -12.78 2.61
N ILE A 88 -3.83 -11.67 1.95
CA ILE A 88 -4.80 -10.94 1.15
C ILE A 88 -4.30 -10.82 -0.28
N LYS A 89 -5.24 -10.74 -1.21
CA LYS A 89 -4.99 -10.35 -2.59
C LYS A 89 -5.53 -8.94 -2.81
N ILE A 90 -4.69 -8.04 -3.31
CA ILE A 90 -5.08 -6.69 -3.68
C ILE A 90 -5.02 -6.60 -5.20
N THR A 91 -6.14 -6.27 -5.83
CA THR A 91 -6.24 -6.10 -7.30
C THR A 91 -6.59 -4.65 -7.61
N LYS A 92 -5.88 -4.02 -8.55
CA LYS A 92 -6.19 -2.66 -9.02
C LYS A 92 -7.05 -2.72 -10.28
N TYR A 93 -8.07 -1.89 -10.34
CA TYR A 93 -8.94 -1.70 -11.51
C TYR A 93 -8.99 -0.24 -11.92
N GLY A 94 -8.77 0.02 -13.20
CA GLY A 94 -8.73 1.34 -13.81
C GLY A 94 -7.45 2.12 -13.55
N VAL A 95 -7.43 3.35 -14.05
CA VAL A 95 -6.29 4.27 -13.99
C VAL A 95 -6.60 5.42 -13.02
N ALA A 96 -5.57 5.98 -12.38
CA ALA A 96 -5.76 7.16 -11.55
C ALA A 96 -6.38 8.32 -12.37
N PRO A 97 -7.26 9.15 -11.78
CA PRO A 97 -7.66 9.19 -10.36
C PRO A 97 -8.87 8.30 -10.01
N THR A 98 -9.47 7.61 -10.98
CA THR A 98 -10.69 6.81 -10.78
C THR A 98 -10.41 5.36 -10.40
N ALA A 99 -9.13 4.95 -10.36
CA ALA A 99 -8.73 3.61 -9.96
C ALA A 99 -9.39 3.15 -8.65
N ARG A 100 -9.72 1.86 -8.59
CA ARG A 100 -10.29 1.17 -7.45
C ARG A 100 -9.42 -0.02 -7.09
N HIS A 101 -9.50 -0.42 -5.83
CA HIS A 101 -8.80 -1.60 -5.33
C HIS A 101 -9.84 -2.57 -4.79
N GLN A 102 -9.76 -3.82 -5.25
CA GLN A 102 -10.43 -4.94 -4.62
C GLN A 102 -9.46 -5.59 -3.64
N VAL A 103 -10.00 -6.05 -2.51
CA VAL A 103 -9.25 -6.78 -1.48
C VAL A 103 -9.99 -8.08 -1.23
N ASP A 104 -9.33 -9.19 -1.50
CA ASP A 104 -9.85 -10.53 -1.27
C ASP A 104 -9.05 -11.18 -0.13
N PHE A 105 -9.73 -11.87 0.78
CA PHE A 105 -9.07 -12.65 1.82
C PHE A 105 -8.85 -14.08 1.33
N LEU A 106 -7.62 -14.57 1.43
CA LEU A 106 -7.24 -15.93 1.05
C LEU A 106 -7.38 -16.91 2.22
#